data_AF-A0A350DN30-F1
#
_entry.id   AF-A0A350DN30-F1
#
_cell.length_a   1.000
_cell.length_b   1.000
_cell.length_c   1.000
_cell.angle_alpha   90.00
_cell.angle_beta   90.00
_cell.angle_gamma   90.00
#
_symmetry.space_group_name_H-M   'P 1'
#
loop_
_entity.id
_entity.type
_entity.pdbx_description
1 polymer ?
#
loop_
_entity_poly.entity_id
_entity_poly.type
_entity_poly.pdbx_seq_one_letter_code
_entity_poly.pdbx_strand_id
1 'polypeptide(L)' 'MTVDLNSRYGLNPAHSEVVEACQIIEPCAALDMGCSNGRNALYLNQLGFNVTAIDANPSAINMLQDIVEQEGLTNL' A
#
# COMPACT_ATOMS: atom_id res chain seq x y z
N MET A 1 13.17 10.65 -8.86
CA MET A 1 12.23 9.60 -9.28
C MET A 1 11.94 8.75 -8.07
N THR A 2 10.70 8.73 -7.60
CA THR A 2 10.26 7.81 -6.54
C THR A 2 10.23 6.40 -7.14
N VAL A 3 10.82 5.43 -6.45
CA VAL A 3 10.83 4.03 -6.87
C VAL A 3 9.43 3.45 -6.65
N ASP A 4 8.85 2.76 -7.64
CA ASP A 4 7.62 1.98 -7.43
C ASP A 4 7.91 0.81 -6.47
N LEU A 5 7.31 0.84 -5.29
CA LEU A 5 7.55 -0.18 -4.26
C LEU A 5 6.98 -1.53 -4.68
N ASN A 6 5.89 -1.57 -5.45
CA ASN A 6 5.32 -2.84 -5.90
C ASN A 6 6.31 -3.59 -6.79
N SER A 7 6.89 -2.91 -7.78
CA SER A 7 7.94 -3.50 -8.62
C SER A 7 9.19 -3.89 -7.82
N ARG A 8 9.63 -3.07 -6.86
CA ARG A 8 10.83 -3.33 -6.05
C ARG A 8 10.70 -4.61 -5.22
N TYR A 9 9.52 -4.86 -4.66
CA TYR A 9 9.25 -6.02 -3.79
C TYR A 9 8.57 -7.19 -4.52
N GLY A 10 8.46 -7.13 -5.85
CA GLY A 10 7.87 -8.21 -6.66
C GLY A 10 6.37 -8.42 -6.42
N LEU A 11 5.66 -7.39 -5.97
CA LEU A 11 4.21 -7.40 -5.83
C LEU A 11 3.54 -7.15 -7.19
N ASN A 12 2.30 -7.62 -7.32
CA ASN A 12 1.47 -7.22 -8.44
C ASN A 12 1.23 -5.70 -8.42
N PRO A 13 1.03 -5.06 -9.57
CA PRO A 13 0.60 -3.68 -9.62
C PRO A 13 -0.68 -3.43 -8.81
N ALA A 14 -0.86 -2.20 -8.33
CA ALA A 14 -2.10 -1.80 -7.67
C ALA A 14 -3.31 -2.09 -8.58
N HIS A 15 -4.45 -2.41 -7.96
CA HIS A 15 -5.65 -2.72 -8.74
C HIS A 15 -6.08 -1.51 -9.59
N SER A 16 -6.50 -1.73 -10.84
CA SER A 16 -6.82 -0.65 -11.78
C SER A 16 -7.85 0.33 -11.23
N GLU A 17 -8.91 -0.17 -10.59
CA GLU A 17 -9.93 0.68 -9.94
C GLU A 17 -9.36 1.56 -8.82
N VAL A 18 -8.32 1.11 -8.10
CA VAL A 18 -7.65 1.94 -7.08
C VAL A 18 -6.86 3.05 -7.75
N VAL A 19 -6.17 2.74 -8.85
CA VAL A 19 -5.42 3.73 -9.65
C VAL A 19 -6.36 4.80 -10.21
N GLU A 20 -7.47 4.39 -10.83
CA GLU A 20 -8.48 5.31 -11.38
C GLU A 20 -9.15 6.13 -10.27
N ALA A 21 -9.50 5.53 -9.14
CA ALA A 21 -10.09 6.25 -8.01
C ALA A 21 -9.18 7.38 -7.48
N CYS A 22 -7.86 7.19 -7.47
CA CYS A 22 -6.90 8.20 -7.04
C CYS A 22 -6.78 9.41 -7.98
N GLN A 23 -7.38 9.35 -9.18
CA GLN A 23 -7.49 10.53 -10.06
C GLN A 23 -8.61 11.48 -9.62
N ILE A 24 -9.53 11.00 -8.78
CA ILE A 24 -10.73 11.72 -8.33
C ILE A 24 -10.65 12.02 -6.83
N ILE A 25 -10.10 11.08 -6.06
CA ILE A 25 -10.00 11.16 -4.60
C ILE A 25 -8.62 11.71 -4.23
N GLU A 26 -8.60 12.87 -3.57
CA GLU A 26 -7.38 13.44 -3.01
C GLU A 26 -6.87 12.59 -1.83
N PRO A 27 -5.54 12.60 -1.55
CA PRO A 27 -4.96 11.86 -0.43
C PRO A 27 -5.68 12.14 0.90
N CYS A 28 -6.13 11.06 1.54
CA CYS A 28 -6.90 11.11 2.77
C CYS A 28 -6.61 9.88 3.66
N ALA A 29 -7.36 9.75 4.76
CA ALA A 29 -7.34 8.53 5.56
C ALA A 29 -8.06 7.40 4.81
N ALA A 30 -7.39 6.26 4.63
CA ALA A 30 -7.92 5.11 3.88
C ALA A 30 -7.81 3.82 4.69
N LEU A 31 -8.77 2.91 4.51
CA LEU A 31 -8.77 1.57 5.07
C LEU A 31 -8.67 0.55 3.92
N ASP A 32 -7.56 -0.19 3.86
CA ASP A 32 -7.39 -1.33 2.94
C ASP A 32 -7.77 -2.62 3.68
N MET A 33 -9.02 -3.05 3.49
CA MET A 33 -9.60 -4.21 4.17
C MET A 33 -9.40 -5.49 3.36
N GLY A 34 -8.61 -6.43 3.90
CA GLY A 34 -8.14 -7.60 3.15
C GLY A 34 -6.96 -7.24 2.26
N CYS A 35 -5.97 -6.55 2.83
CA CYS A 35 -4.86 -5.94 2.07
C CYS A 35 -3.89 -6.96 1.46
N SER A 36 -3.93 -8.23 1.89
CA SER A 36 -2.94 -9.24 1.56
C SER A 36 -1.53 -8.69 1.85
N ASN A 37 -0.57 -8.85 0.92
CA ASN A 37 0.79 -8.32 1.07
C ASN A 37 0.89 -6.80 0.78
N GLY A 38 -0.23 -6.08 0.64
CA GLY A 38 -0.28 -4.61 0.69
C GLY A 38 -0.06 -3.87 -0.63
N ARG A 39 -0.29 -4.49 -1.80
CA ARG A 39 -0.03 -3.82 -3.10
C ARG A 39 -0.78 -2.49 -3.29
N ASN A 40 -2.01 -2.41 -2.77
CA ASN A 40 -2.83 -1.19 -2.84
C ASN A 40 -2.41 -0.24 -1.72
N ALA A 41 -2.22 -0.75 -0.50
CA ALA A 41 -1.77 0.02 0.65
C ALA A 41 -0.45 0.78 0.41
N LEU A 42 0.56 0.11 -0.16
CA LEU A 42 1.83 0.71 -0.54
C LEU A 42 1.63 1.79 -1.62
N TYR A 43 0.86 1.49 -2.67
CA TYR A 43 0.56 2.45 -3.72
C TYR A 43 -0.12 3.71 -3.18
N LEU A 44 -1.15 3.56 -2.34
CA LEU A 44 -1.85 4.66 -1.70
C LEU A 44 -0.91 5.47 -0.78
N ASN A 45 -0.06 4.81 -0.01
CA ASN A 45 0.94 5.48 0.83
C ASN A 45 1.92 6.31 0.00
N GLN A 46 2.40 5.79 -1.15
CA GLN A 46 3.27 6.54 -2.06
C GLN A 46 2.61 7.77 -2.67
N LEU A 47 1.27 7.79 -2.75
CA LEU A 47 0.49 8.95 -3.16
C LEU A 47 0.17 9.92 -2.00
N GLY A 48 0.60 9.62 -0.78
CA GLY A 48 0.42 10.47 0.40
C GLY A 48 -0.85 10.18 1.21
N PHE A 49 -1.57 9.09 0.92
CA PHE A 49 -2.66 8.65 1.78
C PHE A 49 -2.13 8.19 3.13
N ASN A 50 -2.94 8.37 4.18
CA ASN A 50 -2.69 7.76 5.48
C ASN A 50 -3.49 6.46 5.57
N VAL A 51 -2.82 5.33 5.42
CA VAL A 51 -3.47 4.05 5.19
C VAL A 51 -3.47 3.23 6.47
N THR A 52 -4.60 2.60 6.77
CA THR A 52 -4.66 1.46 7.71
C THR A 52 -4.90 0.21 6.88
N ALA A 53 -3.96 -0.72 6.89
CA ALA A 53 -4.07 -1.98 6.15
C ALA A 53 -4.35 -3.13 7.12
N ILE A 54 -5.41 -3.90 6.86
CA ILE A 54 -5.79 -5.05 7.68
C ILE A 54 -5.94 -6.31 6.85
N ASP A 55 -5.47 -7.43 7.37
CA ASP A 55 -5.68 -8.75 6.81
C ASP A 55 -5.73 -9.78 7.95
N ALA A 56 -6.43 -10.89 7.71
CA ALA A 56 -6.52 -11.98 8.68
C ALA A 56 -5.30 -12.91 8.63
N ASN A 57 -4.50 -12.86 7.55
CA ASN A 57 -3.29 -13.65 7.37
C ASN A 57 -2.07 -12.95 7.99
N PRO A 58 -1.52 -13.43 9.12
CA PRO A 58 -0.39 -12.78 9.79
C PRO A 58 0.87 -12.76 8.93
N SER A 59 1.09 -13.77 8.10
CA SER A 59 2.28 -13.82 7.23
C SER A 59 2.25 -12.72 6.16
N ALA A 60 1.06 -12.36 5.67
CA ALA A 60 0.89 -11.27 4.72
C ALA A 60 1.16 -9.90 5.38
N ILE A 61 0.66 -9.72 6.60
CA ILE A 61 0.93 -8.53 7.41
C ILE A 61 2.41 -8.40 7.76
N ASN A 62 3.09 -9.49 8.13
CA ASN A 62 4.52 -9.46 8.43
C ASN A 62 5.34 -9.04 7.20
N MET A 63 5.01 -9.56 6.01
CA MET A 63 5.67 -9.13 4.77
C MET A 63 5.46 -7.63 4.49
N LEU A 64 4.26 -7.10 4.73
CA LEU A 64 3.99 -5.67 4.59
C LEU A 64 4.76 -4.84 5.62
N GLN A 65 4.82 -5.29 6.87
CA GLN A 65 5.58 -4.62 7.94
C GLN A 65 7.08 -4.58 7.62
N ASP A 66 7.65 -5.69 7.10
CA ASP A 66 9.05 -5.72 6.67
C ASP A 66 9.35 -4.64 5.61
N ILE A 67 8.42 -4.42 4.66
CA ILE A 67 8.53 -3.37 3.64
C ILE A 67 8.43 -1.98 4.28
N VAL A 68 7.45 -1.78 5.17
CA VAL A 68 7.25 -0.52 5.90
C VAL A 68 8.51 -0.12 6.68
N GLU A 69 9.12 -1.07 7.38
CA GLU A 69 10.36 -0.85 8.13
C GLU A 69 11.55 -0.56 7.22
N GLN A 70 11.71 -1.33 6.12
CA GLN A 70 12.82 -1.15 5.17
C GLN A 70 12.77 0.17 4.41
N GLU A 71 11.58 0.65 4.07
CA GLU A 71 11.39 1.93 3.36
C GLU A 71 11.19 3.12 4.31
N GLY A 72 11.06 2.88 5.62
CA GLY A 72 10.82 3.92 6.62
C GLY A 72 9.49 4.64 6.44
N LEU A 73 8.44 3.90 6.04
CA LEU A 73 7.11 4.47 5.82
C LEU A 73 6.45 4.81 7.16
N THR A 74 5.93 6.03 7.29
CA THR A 74 5.33 6.51 8.55
C THR A 74 3.81 6.57 8.54
N ASN A 75 3.18 6.38 7.37
CA ASN A 75 1.76 6.63 7.12
C ASN A 75 1.04 5.39 6.56
N LEU A 76 1.44 4.19 7.00
CA LEU A 76 0.89 2.89 6.62
C LEU A 76 1.10 1.88 7.76
#